data_AF-A0A963L2T5-F1
#
_entry.id   AF-A0A963L2T5-F1
#
_cell.length_a   1.000
_cell.length_b   1.000
_cell.length_c   1.000
_cell.angle_alpha   90.00
_cell.angle_beta   90.00
_cell.angle_gamma   90.00
#
_symmetry.space_group_name_H-M   'P 1'
#
loop_
_entity.id
_entity.type
_entity.pdbx_description
1 polymer ?
#
loop_
_entity_poly.entity_id
_entity_poly.type
_entity_poly.pdbx_seq_one_letter_code
_entity_poly.pdbx_strand_id
1 'polypeptide(L)'
;LAGQGLNVGLADAAELARVIHEREFWREVGDVKLLRRYERARQADVAAMGWLTDGLFGLFGQSDSRVQALRNWGMTGVDRLGPLKHWLARKAMGQAT
;
A
#
# COMPACT_ATOMS: atom_id res chain seq x y z
N LEU A 1 6.04 -3.44 12.68
CA LEU A 1 5.01 -4.12 11.84
C LEU A 1 3.66 -4.28 12.55
N ALA A 2 3.57 -4.14 13.88
CA ALA A 2 2.30 -3.91 14.56
C ALA A 2 1.85 -2.45 14.35
N GLY A 3 0.75 -2.22 13.61
CA GLY A 3 0.19 -0.88 13.39
C GLY A 3 -0.33 -0.64 11.96
N GLN A 4 0.30 -1.22 10.94
CA GLN A 4 -0.15 -1.07 9.55
C GLN A 4 -1.44 -1.87 9.26
N GLY A 5 -1.60 -3.07 9.85
CA GLY A 5 -2.78 -3.90 9.61
C GLY A 5 -4.09 -3.24 10.04
N LEU A 6 -4.08 -2.48 11.15
CA LEU A 6 -5.26 -1.72 11.60
C LEU A 6 -5.61 -0.59 10.62
N ASN A 7 -4.63 0.19 10.17
CA ASN A 7 -4.87 1.24 9.19
C ASN A 7 -5.40 0.70 7.85
N VAL A 8 -4.84 -0.43 7.38
CA VAL A 8 -5.31 -1.09 6.15
C VAL A 8 -6.75 -1.60 6.30
N GLY A 9 -7.08 -2.16 7.47
CA GLY A 9 -8.43 -2.63 7.79
C GLY A 9 -9.44 -1.49 7.93
N LEU A 10 -9.07 -0.39 8.58
CA LEU A 10 -9.93 0.81 8.69
C LEU A 10 -10.17 1.46 7.32
N ALA A 11 -9.13 1.53 6.47
CA ALA A 11 -9.30 1.98 5.09
C ALA A 11 -10.22 1.04 4.29
N ASP A 12 -10.21 -0.27 4.59
CA ASP A 12 -11.08 -1.25 3.92
C ASP A 12 -12.54 -1.05 4.31
N ALA A 13 -12.79 -0.89 5.61
CA ALA A 13 -14.11 -0.60 6.14
C ALA A 13 -14.68 0.72 5.59
N ALA A 14 -13.84 1.74 5.48
CA ALA A 14 -14.23 3.04 4.92
C ALA A 14 -14.62 2.94 3.44
N GLU A 15 -13.83 2.26 2.60
CA GLU A 15 -14.16 2.10 1.18
C GLU A 15 -15.39 1.21 0.98
N LEU A 16 -15.54 0.15 1.78
CA LEU A 16 -16.74 -0.68 1.75
C LEU A 16 -17.99 0.12 2.12
N ALA A 17 -17.93 0.94 3.17
CA ALA A 17 -19.02 1.82 3.56
C ALA A 17 -19.36 2.82 2.44
N ARG A 18 -18.37 3.38 1.76
CA ARG A 18 -18.55 4.27 0.61
C ARG A 18 -19.27 3.58 -0.55
N VAL A 19 -18.83 2.38 -0.92
CA VAL A 19 -19.44 1.60 -2.00
C VAL A 19 -20.89 1.21 -1.68
N ILE A 20 -21.17 0.84 -0.43
CA ILE A 20 -22.55 0.54 0.02
C ILE A 20 -23.41 1.82 0.01
N HIS A 21 -22.84 2.96 0.39
CA HIS A 21 -23.55 4.25 0.39
C HIS A 21 -23.86 4.75 -1.02
N GLU A 22 -22.94 4.59 -1.96
CA GLU A 22 -23.08 4.98 -3.38
C GLU A 22 -23.87 3.93 -4.21
N ARG A 23 -24.36 2.87 -3.56
CA ARG A 23 -25.17 1.82 -4.18
C ARG A 23 -26.49 2.40 -4.70
N GLU A 24 -26.90 1.94 -5.88
CA GLU A 24 -28.20 2.27 -6.42
C GLU A 24 -29.33 1.67 -5.54
N PHE A 25 -30.41 2.42 -5.26
CA PHE A 25 -31.40 2.02 -4.25
C PHE A 25 -32.09 0.67 -4.52
N TRP A 26 -32.16 0.25 -5.79
CA TRP A 26 -32.76 -1.01 -6.23
C TRP A 26 -31.79 -2.20 -6.16
N ARG A 27 -30.51 -1.96 -5.91
CA ARG A 27 -29.49 -3.02 -5.89
C ARG A 27 -29.38 -3.60 -4.51
N GLU A 28 -29.16 -4.90 -4.37
CA GLU A 28 -28.89 -5.53 -3.07
C GLU A 28 -27.44 -5.32 -2.61
N VAL A 29 -27.18 -5.40 -1.30
CA VAL A 29 -25.82 -5.26 -0.74
C VAL A 29 -24.93 -6.43 -1.19
N GLY A 30 -25.52 -7.61 -1.41
CA GLY A 30 -24.84 -8.79 -1.92
C GLY A 30 -24.65 -8.84 -3.44
N ASP A 31 -25.01 -7.77 -4.19
CA ASP A 31 -24.87 -7.78 -5.65
C ASP A 31 -23.40 -7.91 -6.07
N VAL A 32 -23.10 -8.93 -6.87
CA VAL A 32 -21.75 -9.24 -7.39
C VAL A 32 -21.12 -8.05 -8.13
N LYS A 33 -21.91 -7.22 -8.83
CA LYS A 33 -21.40 -6.01 -9.50
C LYS A 33 -20.98 -4.93 -8.50
N LEU A 34 -21.68 -4.82 -7.37
CA LEU A 34 -21.31 -3.90 -6.29
C LEU A 34 -20.01 -4.36 -5.62
N LEU A 35 -19.92 -5.65 -5.31
CA LEU A 35 -18.71 -6.24 -4.73
C LEU A 35 -17.51 -6.14 -5.66
N ARG A 36 -17.68 -6.34 -6.97
CA ARG A 36 -16.62 -6.11 -7.98
C ARG A 36 -16.19 -4.65 -8.10
N ARG A 37 -17.07 -3.69 -7.79
CA ARG A 37 -16.72 -2.25 -7.79
C ARG A 37 -15.80 -1.95 -6.61
N TYR A 38 -16.13 -2.47 -5.43
CA TYR A 38 -15.27 -2.42 -4.26
C TYR A 38 -13.93 -3.14 -4.49
N GLU A 39 -13.96 -4.36 -5.03
CA GLU A 39 -12.76 -5.14 -5.35
C GLU A 39 -11.82 -4.35 -6.27
N ARG A 40 -12.34 -3.76 -7.36
CA ARG A 40 -11.54 -2.92 -8.26
C ARG A 40 -10.97 -1.66 -7.60
N ALA A 41 -11.75 -1.01 -6.75
CA ALA A 41 -11.30 0.17 -6.02
C ALA A 41 -10.11 -0.15 -5.10
N ARG A 42 -10.10 -1.36 -4.51
CA ARG A 42 -9.05 -1.83 -3.61
C ARG A 42 -7.94 -2.64 -4.28
N GLN A 43 -8.12 -3.09 -5.52
CA GLN A 43 -7.22 -4.03 -6.19
C GLN A 43 -5.79 -3.49 -6.31
N ALA A 44 -5.64 -2.19 -6.62
CA ALA A 44 -4.34 -1.55 -6.73
C ALA A 44 -3.63 -1.44 -5.37
N ASP A 45 -4.37 -1.05 -4.32
CA ASP A 45 -3.82 -0.87 -2.97
C ASP A 45 -3.45 -2.21 -2.32
N VAL A 46 -4.30 -3.22 -2.49
CA VAL A 46 -4.05 -4.58 -2.00
C VAL A 46 -2.87 -5.21 -2.74
N ALA A 47 -2.79 -5.04 -4.07
CA ALA A 47 -1.64 -5.52 -4.83
C ALA A 47 -0.35 -4.81 -4.40
N ALA A 48 -0.36 -3.48 -4.24
CA ALA A 48 0.81 -2.74 -3.79
C ALA A 48 1.30 -3.19 -2.41
N MET A 49 0.38 -3.42 -1.47
CA MET A 49 0.73 -3.97 -0.17
C MET A 49 1.31 -5.37 -0.27
N GLY A 50 0.67 -6.27 -1.04
CA GLY A 50 1.16 -7.63 -1.28
C GLY A 50 2.58 -7.66 -1.82
N TRP A 51 2.85 -6.90 -2.89
CA TRP A 51 4.18 -6.76 -3.47
C TRP A 51 5.21 -6.22 -2.47
N LEU A 52 4.81 -5.26 -1.63
CA LEU A 52 5.70 -4.69 -0.62
C LEU A 52 6.03 -5.71 0.47
N THR A 53 5.04 -6.43 1.00
CA THR A 53 5.26 -7.47 2.01
C THR A 53 6.05 -8.66 1.46
N ASP A 54 5.74 -9.14 0.26
CA ASP A 54 6.45 -10.27 -0.35
C ASP A 54 7.88 -9.87 -0.73
N GLY A 55 8.07 -8.66 -1.24
CA GLY A 55 9.39 -8.11 -1.53
C GLY A 55 10.24 -7.99 -0.26
N LEU A 56 9.69 -7.47 0.84
CA LEU A 56 10.39 -7.39 2.12
C LEU A 56 10.66 -8.79 2.69
N PHE A 57 9.70 -9.70 2.65
CA PHE A 57 9.87 -11.05 3.17
C PHE A 57 10.95 -11.82 2.39
N GLY A 58 10.94 -11.74 1.05
CA GLY A 58 11.98 -12.34 0.20
C GLY A 58 13.35 -11.72 0.42
N LEU A 59 13.45 -10.38 0.46
CA LEU A 59 14.73 -9.67 0.59
C LEU A 59 15.38 -9.87 1.97
N PHE A 60 14.58 -10.06 3.03
CA PHE A 60 15.07 -10.25 4.38
C PHE A 60 15.14 -11.72 4.84
N GLY A 61 14.35 -12.60 4.24
CA GLY A 61 14.34 -14.04 4.52
C GLY A 61 15.46 -14.83 3.82
N GLN A 62 16.12 -14.23 2.82
CA GLN A 62 17.18 -14.90 2.06
C GLN A 62 18.55 -14.73 2.73
N SER A 63 19.20 -15.86 3.04
CA SER A 63 20.49 -15.97 3.74
C SER A 63 21.70 -16.06 2.80
N ASP A 64 21.50 -15.97 1.49
CA ASP A 64 22.57 -15.98 0.49
C ASP A 64 23.38 -14.67 0.55
N SER A 65 24.71 -14.79 0.59
CA SER A 65 25.65 -13.67 0.73
C SER A 65 25.55 -12.66 -0.41
N ARG A 66 25.13 -13.08 -1.61
CA ARG A 66 24.91 -12.20 -2.77
C ARG A 66 23.69 -11.30 -2.61
N VAL A 67 22.60 -11.85 -2.08
CA VAL A 67 21.36 -11.10 -1.81
C VAL A 67 21.57 -10.13 -0.65
N GLN A 68 22.38 -10.53 0.33
CA GLN A 68 22.78 -9.68 1.45
C GLN A 68 23.65 -8.48 1.00
N ALA A 69 24.58 -8.68 0.05
CA ALA A 69 25.35 -7.60 -0.57
C ALA A 69 24.46 -6.65 -1.39
N LEU A 70 23.52 -7.18 -2.19
CA LEU A 70 22.56 -6.39 -2.95
C LEU A 70 21.64 -5.57 -2.03
N ARG A 71 21.18 -6.16 -0.93
CA ARG A 71 20.40 -5.48 0.12
C ARG A 71 21.17 -4.34 0.77
N ASN A 72 22.44 -4.56 1.13
CA ASN A 72 23.28 -3.51 1.74
C ASN A 72 23.58 -2.38 0.74
N TRP A 73 23.80 -2.71 -0.54
CA TRP A 73 23.97 -1.73 -1.60
C TRP A 73 22.68 -0.94 -1.85
N GLY A 74 21.52 -1.61 -1.87
CA GLY A 74 20.20 -0.99 -1.96
C GLY A 74 19.90 -0.07 -0.78
N MET A 75 20.18 -0.51 0.45
CA MET A 75 20.04 0.31 1.67
C MET A 75 20.93 1.55 1.64
N THR A 76 22.18 1.41 1.19
CA THR A 76 23.12 2.54 1.03
C THR A 76 22.69 3.49 -0.10
N GLY A 77 22.11 2.95 -1.18
CA GLY A 77 21.50 3.73 -2.25
C GLY A 77 20.25 4.51 -1.79
N VAL A 78 19.42 3.89 -0.96
CA VAL A 78 18.24 4.54 -0.35
C VAL A 78 18.64 5.58 0.70
N ASP A 79 19.72 5.37 1.46
CA ASP A 79 20.26 6.40 2.35
C ASP A 79 20.81 7.60 1.56
N ARG A 80 21.40 7.37 0.38
CA ARG A 80 21.78 8.45 -0.55
C ARG A 80 20.57 9.16 -1.18
N LEU A 81 19.37 8.57 -1.13
CA LEU A 81 18.10 9.22 -1.48
C LEU A 81 17.55 10.12 -0.35
N GLY A 82 18.33 10.42 0.71
CA GLY A 82 18.03 11.47 1.69
C GLY A 82 17.48 12.80 1.13
N PRO A 83 17.92 13.29 -0.05
CA PRO A 83 17.34 14.45 -0.72
C PRO A 83 15.89 14.23 -1.20
N LEU A 84 15.55 13.02 -1.62
CA LEU A 84 14.21 12.64 -2.09
C LEU A 84 13.21 12.57 -0.93
N LYS A 85 13.65 12.14 0.26
CA LYS A 85 12.88 12.25 1.52
C LYS A 85 12.54 13.71 1.86
N HIS A 86 13.49 14.63 1.70
CA HIS A 86 13.26 16.07 1.89
C HIS A 86 12.31 16.67 0.84
N TRP A 87 12.30 16.13 -0.37
CA TRP A 87 11.40 16.56 -1.45
C TRP A 87 9.97 16.04 -1.23
N LEU A 88 9.81 14.77 -0.85
CA LEU A 88 8.51 14.18 -0.49
C LEU A 88 7.92 14.79 0.78
N ALA A 89 8.74 15.09 1.80
CA ALA A 89 8.29 15.79 3.00
C ALA A 89 7.78 17.21 2.66
N ARG A 90 8.47 17.97 1.80
CA ARG A 90 7.96 19.27 1.30
C ARG A 90 6.65 19.14 0.53
N LYS A 91 6.53 18.10 -0.31
CA LYS A 91 5.31 17.84 -1.08
C LYS A 91 4.14 17.40 -0.19
N ALA A 92 4.40 16.62 0.86
CA ALA A 92 3.41 16.21 1.86
C ALA A 92 3.01 17.34 2.82
N MET A 93 3.91 18.30 3.07
CA MET A 93 3.65 19.51 3.86
C MET A 93 2.98 20.64 3.05
N GLY A 94 2.69 20.43 1.76
CA GLY A 94 1.94 21.40 0.94
C GLY A 94 2.71 22.68 0.56
N GLN A 95 4.03 22.73 0.76
CA GLN A 95 4.85 23.88 0.41
C GLN A 95 5.45 23.73 -1.00
N ALA A 96 4.59 23.89 -2.00
CA ALA A 96 5.02 24.15 -3.37
C ALA A 96 4.08 25.22 -3.96
N THR A 97 4.39 26.47 -3.63
CA THR A 97 4.14 27.66 -4.46
C THR A 97 5.48 28.19 -4.91
#